data_AF-A0A936CJF3-F1
#
_entry.id   AF-A0A936CJF3-F1
#
_cell.length_a   1.000
_cell.length_b   1.000
_cell.length_c   1.000
_cell.angle_alpha   90.00
_cell.angle_beta   90.00
_cell.angle_gamma   90.00
#
_symmetry.space_group_name_H-M   'P 1'
#
loop_
_entity.id
_entity.type
_entity.pdbx_description
1 polymer ?
#
loop_
_entity_poly.entity_id
_entity_poly.type
_entity_poly.pdbx_seq_one_letter_code
_entity_poly.pdbx_strand_id
1 'polypeptide(L)'
;MKKILFFLSLGLLTFVACNPDDNNTTTDGPVIDFVSGSGFISGNATIKRDTVFSIKIDATKGTKQLKTISILEGGVAITDFNRVQINAVNISANPTLLFNTEKDGLDDSIISIKSSSNVETLEYTVEVEDEAGLTDEINFSITTFGTVVIESSALQVNNLDGPDKSGVDLSNFKVVVSSDATANIKDLGNAINSTNWLHRIGGTNGAKLRNFPASVTYLSLKFSDDIKAAYNAGTDAANNDVLCDPTTEFLVNVGNTEYYAIKVATVIESNTDNRDYTVIRIKK
;
A
#
# COMPACT_ATOMS: atom_id res chain seq x y z
N MET A 1 -38.01 -70.15 51.22
CA MET A 1 -38.11 -69.03 50.27
C MET A 1 -36.83 -68.97 49.44
N LYS A 2 -36.97 -68.89 48.11
CA LYS A 2 -35.97 -68.43 47.11
C LYS A 2 -34.66 -69.24 46.95
N LYS A 3 -34.08 -69.44 45.77
CA LYS A 3 -34.49 -69.37 44.35
C LYS A 3 -33.34 -70.07 43.60
N ILE A 4 -33.67 -70.90 42.61
CA ILE A 4 -32.75 -71.52 41.64
C ILE A 4 -32.14 -70.43 40.75
N LEU A 5 -30.85 -70.55 40.40
CA LEU A 5 -30.29 -69.88 39.23
C LEU A 5 -29.28 -70.82 38.53
N PHE A 6 -29.67 -71.26 37.34
CA PHE A 6 -28.90 -72.06 36.38
C PHE A 6 -28.23 -71.05 35.42
N PHE A 7 -26.91 -71.12 35.22
CA PHE A 7 -26.21 -70.32 34.20
C PHE A 7 -25.71 -71.25 33.10
N LEU A 8 -26.31 -71.10 31.91
CA LEU A 8 -25.95 -71.76 30.66
C LEU A 8 -24.95 -70.85 29.91
N SER A 9 -23.72 -71.33 29.72
CA SER A 9 -22.67 -70.62 28.96
C SER A 9 -22.64 -71.16 27.52
N LEU A 10 -23.06 -70.32 26.58
CA LEU A 10 -23.08 -70.60 25.13
C LEU A 10 -21.80 -70.06 24.49
N GLY A 11 -21.01 -70.94 23.86
CA GLY A 11 -19.75 -70.59 23.20
C GLY A 11 -19.95 -69.81 21.90
N LEU A 12 -19.16 -68.75 21.71
CA LEU A 12 -19.03 -68.03 20.43
C LEU A 12 -17.88 -68.63 19.61
N LEU A 13 -18.21 -69.08 18.40
CA LEU A 13 -17.27 -69.40 17.33
C LEU A 13 -16.82 -68.11 16.63
N THR A 14 -15.52 -67.84 16.61
CA THR A 14 -14.94 -66.74 15.82
C THR A 14 -14.60 -67.23 14.41
N PHE A 15 -15.26 -66.68 13.40
CA PHE A 15 -14.84 -66.81 12.01
C PHE A 15 -13.80 -65.73 11.69
N VAL A 16 -12.63 -66.13 11.22
CA VAL A 16 -11.65 -65.24 10.58
C VAL A 16 -12.10 -65.06 9.13
N ALA A 17 -12.58 -63.86 8.81
CA ALA A 17 -12.77 -63.45 7.42
C ALA A 17 -11.43 -62.87 6.93
N CYS A 18 -10.87 -63.49 5.89
CA CYS A 18 -9.80 -62.91 5.09
C CYS A 18 -10.43 -61.80 4.24
N ASN A 19 -10.08 -60.53 4.48
CA ASN A 19 -10.50 -59.44 3.59
C ASN A 19 -9.81 -59.64 2.22
N PRO A 20 -10.52 -59.38 1.11
CA PRO A 20 -9.93 -59.39 -0.22
C PRO A 20 -8.94 -58.22 -0.34
N ASP A 21 -7.87 -58.43 -1.11
CA ASP A 21 -6.87 -57.42 -1.49
C ASP A 21 -7.55 -56.11 -1.94
N ASP A 22 -7.51 -55.10 -1.09
CA ASP A 22 -7.79 -53.71 -1.48
C ASP A 22 -6.63 -53.24 -2.34
N ASN A 23 -6.81 -53.28 -3.66
CA ASN A 23 -6.02 -52.45 -4.59
C ASN A 23 -6.42 -50.99 -4.38
N ASN A 24 -6.04 -50.42 -3.24
CA ASN A 24 -6.20 -49.00 -2.97
C ASN A 24 -5.18 -48.24 -3.83
N THR A 25 -5.56 -47.89 -5.06
CA THR A 25 -4.82 -46.89 -5.84
C THR A 25 -4.99 -45.56 -5.12
N THR A 26 -4.04 -45.21 -4.26
CA THR A 26 -3.99 -43.90 -3.59
C THR A 26 -3.99 -42.83 -4.67
N THR A 27 -4.99 -41.95 -4.65
CA THR A 27 -5.01 -40.77 -5.52
C THR A 27 -4.06 -39.75 -4.92
N ASP A 28 -2.88 -39.61 -5.52
CA ASP A 28 -1.93 -38.56 -5.14
C ASP A 28 -2.47 -37.20 -5.60
N GLY A 29 -2.43 -36.21 -4.70
CA GLY A 29 -2.84 -34.83 -4.96
C GLY A 29 -1.79 -34.04 -5.74
N PRO A 30 -2.08 -32.76 -6.05
CA PRO A 30 -1.10 -31.88 -6.69
C PRO A 30 0.07 -31.56 -5.76
N VAL A 31 1.14 -31.00 -6.33
CA VAL A 31 2.29 -30.46 -5.59
C VAL A 31 2.61 -29.07 -6.10
N ILE A 32 2.83 -28.11 -5.21
CA ILE A 32 3.28 -26.74 -5.55
C ILE A 32 4.53 -26.35 -4.76
N ASP A 33 5.50 -25.74 -5.43
CA ASP A 33 6.75 -25.28 -4.85
C ASP A 33 7.16 -23.90 -5.37
N PHE A 34 7.99 -23.19 -4.60
CA PHE A 34 8.66 -21.99 -5.08
C PHE A 34 9.78 -22.33 -6.07
N VAL A 35 9.87 -21.54 -7.14
CA VAL A 35 11.02 -21.53 -8.02
C VAL A 35 11.92 -20.35 -7.68
N SER A 36 13.15 -20.67 -7.25
CA SER A 36 14.15 -19.64 -6.96
C SER A 36 14.56 -18.86 -8.23
N GLY A 37 14.86 -17.57 -8.07
CA GLY A 37 15.35 -16.74 -9.17
C GLY A 37 15.56 -15.29 -8.76
N SER A 38 16.39 -14.57 -9.50
CA SER A 38 16.58 -13.14 -9.26
C SER A 38 15.28 -12.37 -9.51
N GLY A 39 14.89 -11.51 -8.57
CA GLY A 39 13.69 -10.68 -8.69
C GLY A 39 12.40 -11.37 -8.24
N PHE A 40 12.47 -12.62 -7.76
CA PHE A 40 11.34 -13.34 -7.19
C PHE A 40 11.53 -13.57 -5.70
N ILE A 41 10.44 -13.52 -4.96
CA ILE A 41 10.38 -13.90 -3.56
C ILE A 41 10.13 -15.41 -3.47
N SER A 42 10.85 -16.08 -2.58
CA SER A 42 10.70 -17.53 -2.30
C SER A 42 10.64 -17.74 -0.77
N GLY A 43 9.56 -17.26 -0.16
CA GLY A 43 9.36 -17.24 1.29
C GLY A 43 9.05 -15.84 1.83
N ASN A 44 9.35 -15.60 3.12
CA ASN A 44 9.04 -14.33 3.77
C ASN A 44 9.91 -13.19 3.23
N ALA A 45 9.34 -12.00 3.08
CA ALA A 45 10.06 -10.83 2.60
C ALA A 45 9.59 -9.53 3.24
N THR A 46 10.48 -8.55 3.23
CA THR A 46 10.17 -7.16 3.59
C THR A 46 10.29 -6.29 2.35
N ILE A 47 9.21 -5.63 1.96
CA ILE A 47 9.13 -4.83 0.74
C ILE A 47 8.53 -3.46 1.04
N LYS A 48 8.75 -2.53 0.13
CA LYS A 48 8.13 -1.21 0.23
C LYS A 48 6.62 -1.34 -0.02
N ARG A 49 5.80 -0.64 0.78
CA ARG A 49 4.35 -0.55 0.56
C ARG A 49 4.00 -0.01 -0.83
N ASP A 50 2.77 -0.29 -1.30
CA ASP A 50 2.27 0.11 -2.62
C ASP A 50 3.16 -0.32 -3.82
N THR A 51 3.99 -1.36 -3.67
CA THR A 51 4.82 -1.90 -4.77
C THR A 51 4.33 -3.26 -5.23
N VAL A 52 4.69 -3.64 -6.45
CA VAL A 52 4.43 -4.99 -6.95
C VAL A 52 5.59 -5.88 -6.52
N PHE A 53 5.28 -7.00 -5.90
CA PHE A 53 6.21 -8.10 -5.72
C PHE A 53 5.78 -9.29 -6.55
N SER A 54 6.73 -10.16 -6.88
CA SER A 54 6.49 -11.35 -7.67
C SER A 54 7.06 -12.57 -6.97
N ILE A 55 6.32 -13.66 -7.00
CA ILE A 55 6.81 -15.01 -6.71
C ILE A 55 6.85 -15.79 -8.01
N LYS A 56 7.63 -16.86 -8.01
CA LYS A 56 7.61 -17.83 -9.10
C LYS A 56 7.33 -19.21 -8.53
N ILE A 57 6.49 -19.98 -9.21
CA ILE A 57 6.04 -21.28 -8.75
C ILE A 57 6.17 -22.33 -9.85
N ASP A 58 6.35 -23.57 -9.41
CA ASP A 58 6.04 -24.76 -10.19
C ASP A 58 4.87 -25.47 -9.51
N ALA A 59 3.87 -25.88 -10.29
CA ALA A 59 2.82 -26.77 -9.79
C ALA A 59 2.67 -27.98 -10.70
N THR A 60 2.70 -29.17 -10.13
CA THR A 60 2.58 -30.43 -10.87
C THR A 60 1.33 -31.17 -10.43
N LYS A 61 0.65 -31.78 -11.39
CA LYS A 61 -0.50 -32.63 -11.09
C LYS A 61 -0.06 -33.93 -10.42
N GLY A 62 -0.92 -34.45 -9.55
CA GLY A 62 -0.81 -35.83 -9.09
C GLY A 62 -1.51 -36.78 -10.06
N THR A 63 -2.42 -37.60 -9.52
CA THR A 63 -3.20 -38.56 -10.30
C THR A 63 -4.26 -37.87 -11.18
N LYS A 64 -4.83 -36.76 -10.71
CA LYS A 64 -5.82 -35.96 -11.44
C LYS A 64 -5.20 -34.67 -11.94
N GLN A 65 -5.74 -34.16 -13.06
CA GLN A 65 -5.32 -32.89 -13.62
C GLN A 65 -5.57 -31.73 -12.64
N LEU A 66 -4.74 -30.70 -12.72
CA LEU A 66 -4.99 -29.44 -12.02
C LEU A 66 -6.30 -28.81 -12.52
N LYS A 67 -6.99 -28.13 -11.62
CA LYS A 67 -8.30 -27.52 -11.86
C LYS A 67 -8.25 -26.02 -11.57
N THR A 68 -7.80 -25.59 -10.40
CA THR A 68 -7.74 -24.16 -10.07
C THR A 68 -6.44 -23.77 -9.38
N ILE A 69 -6.13 -22.47 -9.46
CA ILE A 69 -5.17 -21.80 -8.58
C ILE A 69 -5.88 -20.67 -7.82
N SER A 70 -5.66 -20.61 -6.52
CA SER A 70 -6.24 -19.61 -5.61
C SER A 70 -5.12 -18.78 -4.99
N ILE A 71 -5.35 -17.47 -4.84
CA ILE A 71 -4.42 -16.57 -4.15
C ILE A 71 -5.15 -15.92 -2.97
N LEU A 72 -4.73 -16.24 -1.75
CA LEU A 72 -5.36 -15.76 -0.52
C LEU A 72 -4.46 -14.74 0.17
N GLU A 73 -5.09 -13.81 0.87
CA GLU A 73 -4.46 -12.84 1.77
C GLU A 73 -5.16 -12.96 3.13
N GLY A 74 -4.41 -13.30 4.18
CA GLY A 74 -4.98 -13.54 5.52
C GLY A 74 -6.03 -14.65 5.55
N GLY A 75 -5.86 -15.70 4.72
CA GLY A 75 -6.80 -16.81 4.61
C GLY A 75 -8.09 -16.50 3.84
N VAL A 76 -8.18 -15.35 3.17
CA VAL A 76 -9.33 -14.96 2.33
C VAL A 76 -8.89 -14.75 0.89
N ALA A 77 -9.64 -15.30 -0.07
CA ALA A 77 -9.36 -15.09 -1.49
C ALA A 77 -9.37 -13.58 -1.83
N ILE A 78 -8.31 -13.11 -2.50
CA ILE A 78 -8.20 -11.72 -2.95
C ILE A 78 -9.32 -11.43 -3.96
N THR A 79 -10.12 -10.39 -3.68
CA THR A 79 -11.27 -9.97 -4.51
C THR A 79 -10.98 -8.76 -5.40
N ASP A 80 -9.91 -8.00 -5.11
CA ASP A 80 -9.39 -6.99 -6.03
C ASP A 80 -8.55 -7.69 -7.10
N PHE A 81 -9.14 -7.97 -8.25
CA PHE A 81 -8.45 -8.70 -9.32
C PHE A 81 -7.40 -7.85 -10.05
N ASN A 82 -7.44 -6.53 -9.93
CA ASN A 82 -6.46 -5.65 -10.57
C ASN A 82 -5.11 -5.63 -9.84
N ARG A 83 -5.05 -6.11 -8.59
CA ARG A 83 -3.79 -6.23 -7.84
C ARG A 83 -3.10 -7.58 -7.99
N VAL A 84 -3.66 -8.56 -8.73
CA VAL A 84 -3.07 -9.88 -8.92
C VAL A 84 -2.93 -10.20 -10.40
N GLN A 85 -1.74 -10.63 -10.80
CA GLN A 85 -1.44 -11.10 -12.14
C GLN A 85 -0.83 -12.49 -12.11
N ILE A 86 -1.24 -13.34 -13.06
CA ILE A 86 -0.56 -14.60 -13.37
C ILE A 86 0.03 -14.44 -14.77
N ASN A 87 1.34 -14.63 -14.90
CA ASN A 87 2.08 -14.48 -16.16
C ASN A 87 1.81 -13.13 -16.87
N ALA A 88 1.84 -12.05 -16.09
CA ALA A 88 1.58 -10.66 -16.51
C ALA A 88 0.14 -10.37 -17.02
N VAL A 89 -0.80 -11.29 -16.80
CA VAL A 89 -2.22 -11.11 -17.11
C VAL A 89 -3.00 -10.97 -15.81
N ASN A 90 -3.82 -9.92 -15.68
CA ASN A 90 -4.71 -9.77 -14.52
C ASN A 90 -5.66 -10.96 -14.46
N ILE A 91 -5.86 -11.51 -13.27
CA ILE A 91 -6.87 -12.56 -13.07
C ILE A 91 -8.27 -11.99 -13.29
N SER A 92 -9.22 -12.83 -13.67
CA SER A 92 -10.64 -12.47 -13.83
C SER A 92 -11.54 -13.09 -12.77
N ALA A 93 -11.01 -14.07 -12.02
CA ALA A 93 -11.66 -14.76 -10.93
C ALA A 93 -10.61 -15.32 -9.96
N ASN A 94 -10.99 -15.50 -8.71
CA ASN A 94 -10.18 -16.14 -7.69
C ASN A 94 -11.10 -17.05 -6.86
N PRO A 95 -11.03 -18.40 -7.04
CA PRO A 95 -10.01 -19.15 -7.78
C PRO A 95 -10.00 -18.93 -9.30
N THR A 96 -8.81 -19.00 -9.91
CA THR A 96 -8.62 -18.97 -11.38
C THR A 96 -8.69 -20.41 -11.92
N LEU A 97 -9.56 -20.65 -12.90
CA LEU A 97 -9.71 -21.94 -13.58
C LEU A 97 -8.56 -22.16 -14.58
N LEU A 98 -7.94 -23.34 -14.53
CA LEU A 98 -6.83 -23.73 -15.39
C LEU A 98 -7.34 -24.45 -16.65
N PHE A 99 -6.71 -24.19 -17.79
CA PHE A 99 -7.12 -24.76 -19.07
C PHE A 99 -5.95 -25.36 -19.86
N ASN A 100 -6.28 -26.24 -20.82
CA ASN A 100 -5.31 -26.82 -21.75
C ASN A 100 -4.10 -27.44 -21.01
N THR A 101 -2.88 -27.01 -21.34
CA THR A 101 -1.63 -27.51 -20.77
C THR A 101 -1.45 -27.14 -19.30
N GLU A 102 -2.08 -26.08 -18.80
CA GLU A 102 -2.00 -25.67 -17.39
C GLU A 102 -2.59 -26.73 -16.45
N LYS A 103 -3.49 -27.57 -16.99
CA LYS A 103 -4.07 -28.71 -16.27
C LYS A 103 -3.07 -29.84 -16.03
N ASP A 104 -2.00 -29.89 -16.81
CA ASP A 104 -0.93 -30.89 -16.66
C ASP A 104 0.23 -30.37 -15.80
N GLY A 105 0.39 -29.05 -15.71
CA GLY A 105 1.33 -28.39 -14.80
C GLY A 105 1.43 -26.89 -15.07
N LEU A 106 1.92 -26.15 -14.08
CA LEU A 106 2.31 -24.74 -14.18
C LEU A 106 3.83 -24.68 -14.03
N ASP A 107 4.55 -24.51 -15.14
CA ASP A 107 6.01 -24.43 -15.13
C ASP A 107 6.47 -22.96 -15.12
N ASP A 108 7.36 -22.59 -14.18
CA ASP A 108 7.95 -21.27 -14.03
C ASP A 108 6.89 -20.12 -13.98
N SER A 109 5.69 -20.41 -13.47
CA SER A 109 4.58 -19.45 -13.49
C SER A 109 4.82 -18.30 -12.52
N ILE A 110 4.65 -17.08 -13.00
CA ILE A 110 4.91 -15.85 -12.24
C ILE A 110 3.61 -15.30 -11.70
N ILE A 111 3.51 -15.17 -10.39
CA ILE A 111 2.40 -14.49 -9.72
C ILE A 111 2.91 -13.15 -9.21
N SER A 112 2.31 -12.06 -9.68
CA SER A 112 2.64 -10.70 -9.26
C SER A 112 1.49 -10.08 -8.49
N ILE A 113 1.78 -9.52 -7.32
CA ILE A 113 0.78 -8.98 -6.40
C ILE A 113 1.18 -7.55 -6.01
N LYS A 114 0.26 -6.60 -6.11
CA LYS A 114 0.44 -5.28 -5.50
C LYS A 114 0.29 -5.41 -3.97
N SER A 115 1.34 -5.02 -3.25
CA SER A 115 1.42 -5.06 -1.79
C SER A 115 0.44 -4.09 -1.15
N SER A 116 0.16 -4.29 0.14
CA SER A 116 -0.63 -3.35 0.94
C SER A 116 -0.08 -1.92 0.88
N SER A 117 -0.99 -0.96 0.99
CA SER A 117 -0.68 0.46 1.19
C SER A 117 -0.40 0.81 2.66
N ASN A 118 -0.70 -0.08 3.61
CA ASN A 118 -0.34 0.12 5.02
C ASN A 118 1.04 -0.46 5.32
N VAL A 119 1.58 -0.13 6.51
CA VAL A 119 2.73 -0.81 7.11
C VAL A 119 2.21 -1.91 8.01
N GLU A 120 2.33 -3.14 7.55
CA GLU A 120 1.78 -4.32 8.22
C GLU A 120 2.51 -5.59 7.76
N THR A 121 2.14 -6.75 8.32
CA THR A 121 2.58 -8.06 7.83
C THR A 121 1.34 -8.85 7.45
N LEU A 122 1.28 -9.27 6.20
CA LEU A 122 0.18 -10.08 5.65
C LEU A 122 0.72 -11.43 5.22
N GLU A 123 -0.02 -12.47 5.56
CA GLU A 123 0.21 -13.83 5.09
C GLU A 123 -0.50 -14.03 3.75
N TYR A 124 0.23 -14.60 2.79
CA TYR A 124 -0.26 -14.97 1.48
C TYR A 124 -0.17 -16.48 1.32
N THR A 125 -1.23 -17.05 0.74
CA THR A 125 -1.30 -18.46 0.38
C THR A 125 -1.54 -18.56 -1.11
N VAL A 126 -0.77 -19.42 -1.79
CA VAL A 126 -1.08 -19.86 -3.15
C VAL A 126 -1.41 -21.32 -3.09
N GLU A 127 -2.66 -21.64 -3.42
CA GLU A 127 -3.22 -22.99 -3.34
C GLU A 127 -3.54 -23.46 -4.76
N VAL A 128 -3.23 -24.72 -5.05
CA VAL A 128 -3.68 -25.41 -6.27
C VAL A 128 -4.64 -26.52 -5.91
N GLU A 129 -5.74 -26.64 -6.65
CA GLU A 129 -6.74 -27.71 -6.50
C GLU A 129 -6.75 -28.57 -7.77
N ASP A 130 -6.85 -29.89 -7.64
CA ASP A 130 -7.04 -30.82 -8.75
C ASP A 130 -8.52 -31.15 -9.03
N GLU A 131 -8.79 -31.93 -10.08
CA GLU A 131 -10.16 -32.32 -10.44
C GLU A 131 -10.84 -33.29 -9.45
N ALA A 132 -10.09 -33.91 -8.53
CA ALA A 132 -10.64 -34.69 -7.41
C ALA A 132 -10.94 -33.82 -6.18
N GLY A 133 -10.57 -32.54 -6.19
CA GLY A 133 -10.72 -31.63 -5.06
C GLY A 133 -9.62 -31.79 -4.01
N LEU A 134 -8.48 -32.40 -4.35
CA LEU A 134 -7.29 -32.42 -3.50
C LEU A 134 -6.49 -31.14 -3.73
N THR A 135 -5.90 -30.61 -2.67
CA THR A 135 -5.14 -29.35 -2.70
C THR A 135 -3.72 -29.51 -2.18
N ASP A 136 -2.86 -28.60 -2.62
CA ASP A 136 -1.56 -28.31 -2.00
C ASP A 136 -1.31 -26.80 -2.05
N GLU A 137 -0.48 -26.28 -1.14
CA GLU A 137 -0.29 -24.84 -0.97
C GLU A 137 1.12 -24.44 -0.55
N ILE A 138 1.51 -23.24 -0.95
CA ILE A 138 2.66 -22.53 -0.41
C ILE A 138 2.20 -21.30 0.38
N ASN A 139 2.90 -21.04 1.50
CA ASN A 139 2.61 -19.92 2.39
C ASN A 139 3.84 -19.04 2.55
N PHE A 140 3.62 -17.73 2.60
CA PHE A 140 4.66 -16.75 2.86
C PHE A 140 4.09 -15.45 3.43
N SER A 141 4.92 -14.72 4.18
CA SER A 141 4.57 -13.43 4.76
C SER A 141 5.28 -12.28 4.05
N ILE A 142 4.53 -11.22 3.75
CA ILE A 142 5.07 -9.97 3.27
C ILE A 142 4.88 -8.90 4.34
N THR A 143 6.01 -8.38 4.82
CA THR A 143 6.04 -7.20 5.68
C THR A 143 6.24 -5.96 4.83
N THR A 144 5.28 -5.05 4.82
CA THR A 144 5.40 -3.77 4.13
C THR A 144 6.05 -2.73 5.04
N PHE A 145 6.96 -1.93 4.50
CA PHE A 145 7.54 -0.78 5.20
C PHE A 145 7.30 0.53 4.45
N GLY A 146 7.42 1.63 5.19
CA GLY A 146 7.34 3.00 4.67
C GLY A 146 8.01 3.98 5.63
N THR A 147 8.43 5.13 5.11
CA THR A 147 8.99 6.21 5.94
C THR A 147 7.86 7.09 6.43
N VAL A 148 7.61 7.12 7.74
CA VAL A 148 6.59 7.97 8.35
C VAL A 148 6.93 9.45 8.14
N VAL A 149 5.93 10.27 7.82
CA VAL A 149 6.13 11.71 7.65
C VAL A 149 6.61 12.36 8.95
N ILE A 150 7.50 13.34 8.82
CA ILE A 150 7.86 14.24 9.91
C ILE A 150 7.06 15.52 9.75
N GLU A 151 6.42 15.98 10.83
CA GLU A 151 5.65 17.22 10.84
C GLU A 151 6.42 18.34 11.58
N SER A 152 6.45 19.54 10.99
CA SER A 152 7.07 20.72 11.59
C SER A 152 6.25 21.25 12.77
N SER A 153 6.91 22.03 13.64
CA SER A 153 6.17 23.00 14.47
C SER A 153 5.46 24.03 13.58
N ALA A 154 4.58 24.83 14.17
CA ALA A 154 3.97 25.96 13.47
C ALA A 154 5.05 26.96 13.02
N LEU A 155 5.02 27.38 11.76
CA LEU A 155 5.95 28.35 11.18
C LEU A 155 5.18 29.58 10.68
N GLN A 156 5.75 30.76 10.91
CA GLN A 156 5.15 32.04 10.53
C GLN A 156 5.78 32.58 9.25
N VAL A 157 4.93 32.85 8.25
CA VAL A 157 5.29 33.47 6.97
C VAL A 157 4.71 34.88 6.96
N ASN A 158 5.57 35.88 7.10
CA ASN A 158 5.20 37.28 7.19
C ASN A 158 5.03 37.90 5.80
N ASN A 159 4.12 38.86 5.73
CA ASN A 159 3.87 39.69 4.56
C ASN A 159 5.18 40.19 3.91
N LEU A 160 5.32 40.00 2.60
CA LEU A 160 6.52 40.41 1.86
C LEU A 160 6.76 41.93 1.88
N ASP A 161 5.68 42.71 1.93
CA ASP A 161 5.71 44.17 2.02
C ASP A 161 5.69 44.67 3.47
N GLY A 162 5.79 43.74 4.42
CA GLY A 162 5.90 44.00 5.85
C GLY A 162 7.34 44.23 6.32
N PRO A 163 7.51 44.79 7.53
CA PRO A 163 8.82 45.01 8.14
C PRO A 163 9.59 43.69 8.42
N ASP A 164 8.86 42.62 8.72
CA ASP A 164 9.38 41.33 9.17
C ASP A 164 9.34 40.26 8.07
N LYS A 165 9.39 40.67 6.79
CA LYS A 165 9.24 39.80 5.61
C LYS A 165 10.03 38.49 5.69
N SER A 166 9.32 37.38 5.53
CA SER A 166 9.91 36.05 5.70
C SER A 166 9.52 35.09 4.59
N GLY A 167 10.33 34.05 4.45
CA GLY A 167 10.06 32.85 3.68
C GLY A 167 10.32 31.62 4.54
N VAL A 168 10.20 30.44 3.94
CA VAL A 168 10.43 29.18 4.64
C VAL A 168 11.36 28.29 3.84
N ASP A 169 12.41 27.82 4.51
CA ASP A 169 13.23 26.69 4.08
C ASP A 169 12.53 25.39 4.51
N LEU A 170 11.99 24.68 3.52
CA LEU A 170 11.18 23.49 3.74
C LEU A 170 12.04 22.29 4.17
N SER A 171 13.30 22.24 3.74
CA SER A 171 14.21 21.13 4.06
C SER A 171 14.52 21.08 5.56
N ASN A 172 14.67 22.26 6.17
CA ASN A 172 15.04 22.45 7.57
C ASN A 172 13.88 22.87 8.48
N PHE A 173 12.66 23.00 7.95
CA PHE A 173 11.49 23.51 8.66
C PHE A 173 11.77 24.83 9.38
N LYS A 174 12.38 25.78 8.66
CA LYS A 174 12.91 27.01 9.25
C LYS A 174 12.34 28.25 8.56
N VAL A 175 11.89 29.21 9.37
CA VAL A 175 11.59 30.56 8.89
C VAL A 175 12.91 31.28 8.60
N VAL A 176 13.02 31.83 7.41
CA VAL A 176 14.17 32.59 6.90
C VAL A 176 13.70 33.93 6.36
N VAL A 177 14.63 34.84 6.06
CA VAL A 177 14.25 36.09 5.38
C VAL A 177 13.74 35.79 3.95
N SER A 178 12.81 36.57 3.43
CA SER A 178 12.16 36.27 2.14
C SER A 178 13.09 36.28 0.92
N SER A 179 14.27 36.90 1.05
CA SER A 179 15.33 36.93 0.04
C SER A 179 16.39 35.84 0.22
N ASP A 180 16.26 34.97 1.23
CA ASP A 180 17.20 33.88 1.46
C ASP A 180 17.20 32.91 0.27
N ALA A 181 18.39 32.47 -0.14
CA ALA A 181 18.54 31.51 -1.22
C ALA A 181 17.99 30.12 -0.84
N THR A 182 17.85 29.82 0.45
CA THR A 182 17.25 28.56 0.94
C THR A 182 15.73 28.62 1.09
N ALA A 183 15.11 29.81 1.00
CA ALA A 183 13.66 29.92 1.03
C ALA A 183 13.05 29.16 -0.16
N ASN A 184 12.05 28.32 0.05
CA ASN A 184 11.34 27.62 -1.03
C ASN A 184 9.93 28.19 -1.22
N ILE A 185 9.34 28.75 -0.18
CA ILE A 185 8.07 29.48 -0.25
C ILE A 185 8.19 30.82 0.47
N LYS A 186 7.38 31.79 0.06
CA LYS A 186 7.26 33.10 0.70
C LYS A 186 5.89 33.71 0.42
N ASP A 187 5.49 34.65 1.27
CA ASP A 187 4.34 35.50 0.99
C ASP A 187 4.57 36.38 -0.27
N LEU A 188 3.49 36.78 -0.94
CA LEU A 188 3.51 37.58 -2.17
C LEU A 188 3.24 39.08 -1.97
N GLY A 189 3.00 39.50 -0.74
CA GLY A 189 2.84 40.92 -0.42
C GLY A 189 1.45 41.44 -0.68
N ASN A 190 1.39 42.75 -0.91
CA ASN A 190 0.18 43.49 -1.13
C ASN A 190 -0.13 43.62 -2.62
N ALA A 191 -1.40 43.90 -2.93
CA ALA A 191 -1.79 44.28 -4.28
C ALA A 191 -1.03 45.54 -4.73
N ILE A 192 -0.73 45.62 -6.03
CA ILE A 192 0.02 46.73 -6.62
C ILE A 192 -0.63 48.07 -6.25
N ASN A 193 0.19 49.00 -5.75
CA ASN A 193 -0.24 50.32 -5.28
C ASN A 193 -1.35 50.29 -4.20
N SER A 194 -1.33 49.27 -3.34
CA SER A 194 -2.31 49.07 -2.27
C SER A 194 -1.65 48.62 -0.97
N THR A 195 -2.36 48.79 0.15
CA THR A 195 -2.06 48.12 1.42
C THR A 195 -2.87 46.83 1.59
N ASN A 196 -3.65 46.46 0.59
CA ASN A 196 -4.45 45.24 0.62
C ASN A 196 -3.53 44.02 0.45
N TRP A 197 -3.33 43.27 1.53
CA TRP A 197 -2.57 42.04 1.50
C TRP A 197 -3.24 41.00 0.59
N LEU A 198 -2.44 40.29 -0.22
CA LEU A 198 -2.97 39.35 -1.22
C LEU A 198 -3.44 38.02 -0.59
N HIS A 199 -2.94 37.70 0.60
CA HIS A 199 -3.12 36.41 1.26
C HIS A 199 -2.61 35.26 0.37
N ARG A 200 -1.45 35.43 -0.27
CA ARG A 200 -0.93 34.40 -1.18
C ARG A 200 0.49 34.01 -0.82
N ILE A 201 0.72 32.70 -0.74
CA ILE A 201 2.06 32.12 -0.66
C ILE A 201 2.44 31.60 -2.05
N GLY A 202 3.61 32.01 -2.52
CA GLY A 202 4.18 31.57 -3.79
C GLY A 202 5.46 30.75 -3.61
N GLY A 203 5.71 29.86 -4.57
CA GLY A 203 6.98 29.14 -4.67
C GLY A 203 8.12 30.04 -5.17
N THR A 204 9.30 29.89 -4.59
CA THR A 204 10.53 30.58 -4.98
C THR A 204 11.70 29.59 -5.07
N ASN A 205 12.84 30.01 -5.63
CA ASN A 205 14.07 29.20 -5.70
C ASN A 205 13.85 27.77 -6.24
N GLY A 206 13.03 27.65 -7.30
CA GLY A 206 12.75 26.39 -7.98
C GLY A 206 11.59 25.57 -7.39
N ALA A 207 10.95 26.02 -6.31
CA ALA A 207 9.80 25.34 -5.74
C ALA A 207 8.56 25.44 -6.65
N LYS A 208 7.85 24.32 -6.77
CA LYS A 208 6.62 24.19 -7.57
C LYS A 208 5.45 23.79 -6.70
N LEU A 209 4.36 24.56 -6.76
CA LEU A 209 3.16 24.39 -5.96
C LEU A 209 2.07 23.66 -6.74
N ARG A 210 1.38 22.75 -6.06
CA ARG A 210 0.23 22.01 -6.58
C ARG A 210 -0.91 21.98 -5.57
N ASN A 211 -2.13 21.89 -6.07
CA ASN A 211 -3.31 21.62 -5.26
C ASN A 211 -3.38 20.12 -4.95
N PHE A 212 -3.97 19.78 -3.81
CA PHE A 212 -4.27 18.40 -3.47
C PHE A 212 -5.26 17.77 -4.47
N PRO A 213 -5.11 16.48 -4.80
CA PRO A 213 -6.17 15.74 -5.50
C PRO A 213 -7.39 15.58 -4.57
N ALA A 214 -8.60 15.53 -5.14
CA ALA A 214 -9.87 15.68 -4.42
C ALA A 214 -10.09 14.73 -3.21
N SER A 215 -9.45 13.55 -3.20
CA SER A 215 -9.62 12.53 -2.16
C SER A 215 -8.46 12.45 -1.16
N VAL A 216 -7.47 13.34 -1.24
CA VAL A 216 -6.31 13.35 -0.36
C VAL A 216 -6.29 14.65 0.42
N THR A 217 -5.96 14.56 1.71
CA THR A 217 -5.84 15.72 2.61
C THR A 217 -4.48 15.69 3.30
N TYR A 218 -4.06 16.82 3.86
CA TYR A 218 -2.86 16.88 4.69
C TYR A 218 -2.89 15.85 5.82
N LEU A 219 -4.07 15.58 6.40
CA LEU A 219 -4.22 14.62 7.50
C LEU A 219 -4.04 13.17 7.04
N SER A 220 -4.48 12.81 5.82
CA SER A 220 -4.39 11.44 5.30
C SER A 220 -2.96 11.02 4.96
N LEU A 221 -2.04 11.97 4.76
CA LEU A 221 -0.63 11.69 4.48
C LEU A 221 0.08 11.18 5.74
N LYS A 222 0.45 9.90 5.74
CA LYS A 222 1.15 9.24 6.86
C LYS A 222 2.58 8.87 6.51
N PHE A 223 2.88 8.64 5.23
CA PHE A 223 4.22 8.29 4.75
C PHE A 223 4.71 9.30 3.72
N SER A 224 6.04 9.51 3.64
CA SER A 224 6.64 10.46 2.70
C SER A 224 6.32 10.15 1.23
N ASP A 225 6.19 8.86 0.90
CA ASP A 225 5.74 8.43 -0.43
C ASP A 225 4.29 8.83 -0.75
N ASP A 226 3.42 8.97 0.27
CA ASP A 226 2.07 9.50 0.05
C ASP A 226 2.12 10.94 -0.44
N ILE A 227 3.05 11.74 0.07
CA ILE A 227 3.22 13.15 -0.32
C ILE A 227 3.63 13.22 -1.80
N LYS A 228 4.59 12.39 -2.20
CA LYS A 228 5.01 12.29 -3.60
C LYS A 228 3.87 11.81 -4.51
N ALA A 229 3.14 10.78 -4.11
CA ALA A 229 2.00 10.29 -4.86
C ALA A 229 0.91 11.36 -5.00
N ALA A 230 0.60 12.08 -3.92
CA ALA A 230 -0.34 13.19 -3.93
C ALA A 230 0.12 14.32 -4.85
N TYR A 231 1.41 14.68 -4.84
CA TYR A 231 1.95 15.72 -5.72
C TYR A 231 1.83 15.33 -7.20
N ASN A 232 2.11 14.07 -7.52
CA ASN A 232 2.01 13.58 -8.90
C ASN A 232 0.57 13.54 -9.41
N ALA A 233 -0.39 13.22 -8.53
CA ALA A 233 -1.82 13.20 -8.86
C ALA A 233 -2.51 14.57 -8.76
N GLY A 234 -1.88 15.54 -8.09
CA GLY A 234 -2.39 16.89 -7.91
C GLY A 234 -2.33 17.73 -9.19
N THR A 235 -3.02 18.87 -9.17
CA THR A 235 -3.03 19.83 -10.28
C THR A 235 -2.10 21.01 -10.00
N ASP A 236 -1.51 21.58 -11.04
CA ASP A 236 -0.66 22.77 -10.90
C ASP A 236 -1.45 23.93 -10.29
N ALA A 237 -0.83 24.62 -9.33
CA ALA A 237 -1.36 25.87 -8.81
C ALA A 237 -1.17 26.97 -9.87
N ALA A 238 -2.27 27.58 -10.34
CA ALA A 238 -2.24 28.62 -11.36
C ALA A 238 -1.44 29.82 -10.83
N ASN A 239 -0.29 30.11 -11.45
CA ASN A 239 0.73 31.10 -11.04
C ASN A 239 1.77 30.63 -10.01
N ASN A 240 1.83 29.33 -9.69
CA ASN A 240 2.75 28.78 -8.69
C ASN A 240 2.56 29.39 -7.29
N ASP A 241 1.31 29.76 -6.97
CA ASP A 241 0.91 30.35 -5.71
C ASP A 241 -0.47 29.84 -5.27
N VAL A 242 -0.77 30.00 -3.98
CA VAL A 242 -2.05 29.58 -3.39
C VAL A 242 -2.61 30.70 -2.55
N LEU A 243 -3.93 30.87 -2.62
CA LEU A 243 -4.65 31.70 -1.66
C LEU A 243 -4.58 31.00 -0.30
N CYS A 244 -4.21 31.75 0.74
CA CYS A 244 -4.08 31.25 2.09
C CYS A 244 -5.33 31.59 2.88
N ASP A 245 -6.06 30.54 3.25
CA ASP A 245 -7.13 30.55 4.24
C ASP A 245 -6.92 29.40 5.24
N PRO A 246 -7.58 29.39 6.42
CA PRO A 246 -7.41 28.32 7.42
C PRO A 246 -7.79 26.89 6.95
N THR A 247 -8.33 26.74 5.75
CA THR A 247 -8.67 25.44 5.13
C THR A 247 -7.72 25.06 4.00
N THR A 248 -6.81 25.94 3.62
CA THR A 248 -5.90 25.74 2.50
C THR A 248 -4.87 24.68 2.82
N GLU A 249 -4.80 23.68 1.95
CA GLU A 249 -3.79 22.65 1.95
C GLU A 249 -3.19 22.58 0.54
N PHE A 250 -1.86 22.51 0.45
CA PHE A 250 -1.17 22.49 -0.84
C PHE A 250 0.12 21.65 -0.77
N LEU A 251 0.62 21.29 -1.95
CA LEU A 251 1.77 20.42 -2.12
C LEU A 251 2.90 21.22 -2.76
N VAL A 252 4.13 20.95 -2.35
CA VAL A 252 5.32 21.61 -2.87
C VAL A 252 6.33 20.57 -3.31
N ASN A 253 6.91 20.74 -4.50
CA ASN A 253 8.10 20.03 -4.91
C ASN A 253 9.28 21.00 -5.03
N VAL A 254 10.43 20.58 -4.51
CA VAL A 254 11.69 21.32 -4.64
C VAL A 254 12.66 20.44 -5.43
N GLY A 255 13.20 20.98 -6.53
CA GLY A 255 14.25 20.34 -7.31
C GLY A 255 13.89 19.00 -7.96
N ASN A 256 12.60 18.66 -8.10
CA ASN A 256 12.11 17.35 -8.55
C ASN A 256 12.49 16.16 -7.65
N THR A 257 13.01 16.42 -6.46
CA THR A 257 13.52 15.38 -5.55
C THR A 257 12.83 15.36 -4.20
N GLU A 258 12.45 16.53 -3.68
CA GLU A 258 11.83 16.66 -2.36
C GLU A 258 10.36 17.08 -2.48
N TYR A 259 9.51 16.48 -1.66
CA TYR A 259 8.07 16.67 -1.68
C TYR A 259 7.57 17.03 -0.29
N TYR A 260 6.73 18.06 -0.22
CA TYR A 260 6.18 18.56 1.02
C TYR A 260 4.67 18.72 0.90
N ALA A 261 3.96 18.44 1.98
CA ALA A 261 2.58 18.84 2.14
C ALA A 261 2.53 19.98 3.14
N ILE A 262 1.73 21.01 2.85
CA ILE A 262 1.62 22.20 3.66
C ILE A 262 0.16 22.46 3.98
N LYS A 263 -0.12 22.78 5.23
CA LYS A 263 -1.42 23.22 5.70
C LYS A 263 -1.33 24.61 6.29
N VAL A 264 -2.21 25.49 5.85
CA VAL A 264 -2.43 26.78 6.51
C VAL A 264 -3.25 26.54 7.78
N ALA A 265 -2.73 27.00 8.91
CA ALA A 265 -3.38 26.88 10.21
C ALA A 265 -4.14 28.15 10.57
N THR A 266 -3.56 29.32 10.29
CA THR A 266 -4.16 30.61 10.65
C THR A 266 -3.63 31.69 9.71
N VAL A 267 -4.47 32.69 9.47
CA VAL A 267 -4.15 33.91 8.72
C VAL A 267 -4.45 35.07 9.66
N ILE A 268 -3.48 35.95 9.86
CA ILE A 268 -3.59 37.10 10.76
C ILE A 268 -3.31 38.36 9.96
N GLU A 269 -4.28 39.27 9.95
CA GLU A 269 -4.21 40.55 9.28
C GLU A 269 -3.92 41.68 10.28
N SER A 270 -3.14 42.65 9.84
CA SER A 270 -2.94 43.93 10.49
C SER A 270 -3.43 45.06 9.61
N ASN A 271 -4.27 45.91 10.17
CA ASN A 271 -4.93 46.97 9.40
C ASN A 271 -4.05 48.21 9.14
N THR A 272 -2.81 48.25 9.64
CA THR A 272 -2.06 49.53 9.69
C THR A 272 -0.55 49.45 9.41
N ASP A 273 0.08 48.28 9.49
CA ASP A 273 1.54 48.21 9.50
C ASP A 273 2.14 47.05 8.68
N ASN A 274 1.34 46.41 7.83
CA ASN A 274 1.73 45.26 7.02
C ASN A 274 2.40 44.13 7.85
N ARG A 275 2.10 44.01 9.14
CA ARG A 275 2.55 42.88 9.98
C ARG A 275 1.65 41.66 9.82
N ASP A 276 0.98 41.53 8.69
CA ASP A 276 0.17 40.37 8.38
C ASP A 276 1.06 39.12 8.27
N TYR A 277 0.51 37.98 8.64
CA TYR A 277 1.22 36.72 8.51
C TYR A 277 0.30 35.51 8.40
N THR A 278 0.82 34.49 7.74
CA THR A 278 0.23 33.15 7.66
C THR A 278 1.00 32.20 8.55
N VAL A 279 0.30 31.40 9.36
CA VAL A 279 0.89 30.30 10.12
C VAL A 279 0.66 29.00 9.37
N ILE A 280 1.72 28.24 9.12
CA ILE A 280 1.66 26.97 8.39
C ILE A 280 2.24 25.80 9.19
N ARG A 281 1.87 24.58 8.79
CA ARG A 281 2.55 23.34 9.18
C ARG A 281 2.96 22.57 7.94
N ILE A 282 4.08 21.84 8.04
CA ILE A 282 4.70 21.15 6.91
C ILE A 282 4.88 19.67 7.28
N LYS A 283 4.59 18.79 6.34
CA LYS A 283 5.00 17.38 6.35
C LYS A 283 6.03 17.12 5.27
N LYS A 284 7.03 16.28 5.58
CA LYS A 284 7.98 15.68 4.63
C LYS A 284 8.09 14.17 4.85
#